data_AF-A0A925G084-F1
#
_entry.id   AF-A0A925G084-F1
#
_cell.length_a   1.000
_cell.length_b   1.000
_cell.length_c   1.000
_cell.angle_alpha   90.00
_cell.angle_beta   90.00
_cell.angle_gamma   90.00
#
_symmetry.space_group_name_H-M   'P 1'
#
loop_
_entity.id
_entity.type
_entity.pdbx_description
1 polymer ?
#
loop_
_entity_poly.entity_id
_entity_poly.type
_entity_poly.pdbx_seq_one_letter_code
_entity_poly.pdbx_strand_id
1 'polypeptide(L)'
;MFVSRHQQQSFLQGARSSLHRKLQALACVMLFSSLVLLLAGGACVARASQPWSAKLDGRVRFYQATELGVLLIGTEKSLYGIEAETGEVLWRRKDARLEETDIAPVPGTDILL
;
A
#
# COMPACT_ATOMS: atom_id res chain seq x y z
N MET A 1 -20.29 -46.41 -60.06
CA MET A 1 -19.32 -45.90 -59.07
C MET A 1 -19.56 -44.40 -58.89
N PHE A 2 -20.57 -44.00 -58.10
CA PHE A 2 -20.92 -42.59 -57.86
C PHE A 2 -21.02 -42.36 -56.35
N VAL A 3 -19.86 -42.39 -55.68
CA VAL A 3 -19.78 -41.94 -54.28
C VAL A 3 -19.69 -40.42 -54.28
N SER A 4 -20.83 -39.82 -53.96
CA SER A 4 -20.97 -38.85 -52.87
C SER A 4 -20.26 -37.49 -52.96
N ARG A 5 -20.78 -36.60 -53.82
CA ARG A 5 -20.64 -35.13 -53.62
C ARG A 5 -21.37 -34.62 -52.37
N HIS A 6 -22.41 -35.34 -51.94
CA HIS A 6 -23.22 -34.99 -50.76
C HIS A 6 -22.49 -35.24 -49.41
N GLN A 7 -21.60 -36.25 -49.34
CA GLN A 7 -20.71 -36.46 -48.18
C GLN A 7 -19.64 -35.37 -48.04
N GLN A 8 -19.13 -34.86 -49.15
CA GLN A 8 -18.06 -33.88 -49.12
C GLN A 8 -18.54 -32.50 -48.62
N GLN A 9 -19.77 -32.10 -48.98
CA GLN A 9 -20.35 -30.83 -48.52
C GLN A 9 -20.73 -30.84 -47.03
N SER A 10 -21.26 -31.96 -46.54
CA SER A 10 -21.61 -32.13 -45.12
C SER A 10 -20.38 -32.15 -44.21
N PHE A 11 -19.26 -32.70 -44.67
CA PHE A 11 -17.97 -32.66 -43.96
C PHE A 11 -17.39 -31.23 -43.83
N LEU A 12 -17.46 -30.44 -44.90
CA LEU A 12 -16.97 -29.04 -44.90
C LEU A 12 -17.84 -28.11 -44.04
N GLN A 13 -19.16 -28.34 -43.96
CA GLN A 13 -20.06 -27.61 -43.05
C GLN A 13 -19.84 -27.99 -41.58
N GLY A 14 -19.57 -29.27 -41.30
CA GLY A 14 -19.17 -29.74 -39.96
C GLY A 14 -17.86 -29.10 -39.49
N ALA A 15 -16.86 -29.01 -40.38
CA ALA A 15 -15.59 -28.36 -40.07
C ALA A 15 -15.75 -26.85 -39.78
N ARG A 16 -16.55 -26.12 -40.58
CA ARG A 16 -16.85 -24.69 -40.36
C ARG A 16 -17.55 -24.44 -39.02
N SER A 17 -18.58 -25.22 -38.69
CA SER A 17 -19.31 -25.06 -37.42
C SER A 17 -18.48 -25.44 -36.18
N SER A 18 -17.56 -26.39 -36.32
CA SER A 18 -16.59 -26.76 -35.27
C SER A 18 -15.55 -25.66 -35.03
N LEU A 19 -15.05 -25.02 -36.10
CA LEU A 19 -14.13 -23.89 -36.04
C LEU A 19 -14.76 -22.67 -35.35
N HIS A 20 -16.00 -22.30 -35.70
CA HIS A 20 -16.69 -21.17 -35.06
C HIS A 20 -16.90 -21.38 -33.56
N ARG A 21 -17.26 -22.60 -33.13
CA ARG A 21 -17.43 -22.92 -31.69
C ARG A 21 -16.10 -22.83 -30.92
N LYS A 22 -15.00 -23.29 -31.51
CA LYS A 22 -13.67 -23.19 -30.89
C LYS A 22 -13.18 -21.75 -30.79
N LEU A 23 -13.43 -20.94 -31.82
CA LEU A 23 -13.06 -19.51 -31.85
C LEU A 23 -13.87 -18.71 -30.82
N GLN A 24 -15.17 -19.00 -30.67
CA GLN A 24 -16.04 -18.40 -29.66
C GLN A 24 -15.61 -18.76 -28.23
N ALA A 25 -15.26 -20.03 -27.99
CA ALA A 25 -14.80 -20.48 -26.68
C ALA A 25 -13.47 -19.82 -26.27
N LEU A 26 -12.52 -19.70 -27.21
CA LEU A 26 -11.24 -19.00 -26.99
C LEU A 26 -11.44 -17.51 -26.66
N ALA A 27 -12.34 -16.83 -27.38
CA ALA A 27 -12.66 -15.43 -27.11
C ALA A 27 -13.29 -15.24 -25.72
N CYS A 28 -14.22 -16.12 -25.32
CA CYS A 28 -14.82 -16.08 -23.98
C CYS A 28 -13.79 -16.31 -22.87
N VAL A 29 -12.87 -17.28 -23.04
CA VAL A 29 -11.82 -17.56 -22.05
C VAL A 29 -10.86 -16.39 -21.90
N MET A 30 -10.49 -15.73 -23.00
CA MET A 30 -9.62 -14.54 -22.98
C MET A 30 -10.31 -13.35 -22.31
N LEU A 31 -11.61 -13.14 -22.58
CA LEU A 31 -12.39 -12.08 -21.94
C LEU A 31 -12.60 -12.34 -20.44
N PHE A 32 -12.84 -13.60 -20.06
CA PHE A 32 -12.96 -13.99 -18.66
C PHE A 32 -11.63 -13.83 -17.91
N SER A 33 -10.52 -14.25 -18.53
CA SER A 33 -9.16 -14.10 -18.00
C SER A 33 -8.80 -12.63 -17.79
N SER A 34 -9.09 -11.78 -18.78
CA SER A 34 -8.88 -10.33 -18.70
C SER A 34 -9.70 -9.69 -17.58
N LEU A 35 -10.98 -10.07 -17.44
CA LEU A 35 -11.86 -9.58 -16.38
C LEU A 35 -11.38 -10.02 -14.98
N VAL A 36 -10.90 -11.26 -14.86
CA VAL A 36 -10.32 -11.78 -13.62
C VAL A 36 -9.02 -11.06 -13.27
N LEU A 37 -8.15 -10.78 -14.24
CA LEU A 37 -6.94 -9.98 -14.00
C LEU A 37 -7.28 -8.55 -13.56
N LEU A 38 -8.31 -7.95 -14.15
CA LEU A 38 -8.76 -6.60 -13.77
C LEU A 38 -9.30 -6.56 -12.33
N LEU A 39 -10.01 -7.62 -11.90
CA LEU A 39 -10.58 -7.72 -10.55
C LEU A 39 -9.55 -8.15 -9.49
N ALA A 40 -8.52 -8.92 -9.87
CA ALA A 40 -7.47 -9.40 -8.98
C ALA A 40 -6.32 -8.40 -8.79
N GLY A 41 -6.24 -7.35 -9.61
CA GLY A 41 -5.41 -6.16 -9.38
C GLY A 41 -5.93 -5.37 -8.18
N GLY A 42 -5.81 -5.97 -7.00
CA GLY A 42 -6.36 -5.46 -5.75
C GLY A 42 -5.90 -4.04 -5.48
N ALA A 43 -6.87 -3.19 -5.16
CA ALA A 43 -6.61 -1.87 -4.63
C ALA A 43 -5.72 -2.01 -3.38
N CYS A 44 -4.49 -1.52 -3.46
CA CYS A 44 -3.73 -1.17 -2.28
C CYS A 44 -4.52 -0.07 -1.56
N VAL A 45 -5.41 -0.47 -0.64
CA VAL A 45 -6.08 0.48 0.24
C VAL A 45 -4.99 1.04 1.13
N ALA A 46 -4.52 2.24 0.82
CA ALA A 46 -3.73 3.03 1.75
C ALA A 46 -4.58 3.17 3.03
N ARG A 47 -4.21 2.41 4.06
CA ARG A 47 -4.84 2.45 5.36
C ARG A 47 -4.49 3.82 5.95
N ALA A 48 -5.45 4.75 5.93
CA ALA A 48 -5.26 6.02 6.61
C ALA A 48 -4.97 5.72 8.09
N SER A 49 -3.81 6.17 8.59
CA SER A 49 -3.47 6.05 10.01
C SER A 49 -4.54 6.81 10.81
N GLN A 50 -5.02 6.20 11.89
CA GLN A 50 -5.99 6.89 12.75
C GLN A 50 -5.29 8.10 13.38
N PRO A 51 -5.89 9.30 13.31
CA PRO A 51 -5.30 10.46 13.95
C PRO A 51 -5.25 10.21 15.46
N TRP A 52 -4.06 10.33 16.05
CA TRP A 52 -3.85 10.15 17.48
C TRP A 52 -3.64 11.47 18.18
N SER A 53 -3.75 11.46 19.51
CA SER A 53 -3.47 12.62 20.35
C SER A 53 -2.79 12.18 21.64
N ALA A 54 -1.73 12.89 22.05
CA ALA A 54 -0.98 12.64 23.26
C ALA A 54 -1.15 13.78 24.26
N LYS A 55 -1.32 13.45 25.56
CA LYS A 55 -1.37 14.44 26.64
C LYS A 55 0.04 14.79 27.08
N LEU A 56 0.39 16.07 26.94
CA LEU A 56 1.68 16.63 27.34
C LEU A 56 1.53 17.50 28.60
N ASP A 57 2.64 17.70 29.31
CA ASP A 57 2.67 18.37 30.62
C ASP A 57 2.82 19.90 30.57
N GLY A 58 2.89 20.46 29.37
CA GLY A 58 3.12 21.87 29.12
C GLY A 58 2.90 22.24 27.66
N ARG A 59 3.12 23.52 27.35
CA ARG A 59 3.06 24.02 25.98
C ARG A 59 4.20 23.41 25.16
N VAL A 60 3.88 22.96 23.95
CA VAL A 60 4.87 22.50 22.98
C VAL A 60 5.67 23.71 22.49
N ARG A 61 7.00 23.64 22.59
CA ARG A 61 7.93 24.64 22.06
C ARG A 61 8.37 24.29 20.65
N PHE A 62 8.70 23.01 20.42
CA PHE A 62 9.11 22.50 19.12
C PHE A 62 8.75 21.01 19.00
N TYR A 63 8.78 20.50 17.78
CA TYR A 63 8.68 19.08 17.49
C TYR A 63 9.51 18.72 16.25
N GLN A 64 10.05 17.51 16.20
CA GLN A 64 10.87 17.04 15.08
C GLN A 64 10.66 15.55 14.86
N ALA A 65 10.32 15.15 13.64
CA ALA A 65 10.27 13.75 13.25
C ALA A 65 11.68 13.24 12.96
N THR A 66 11.98 12.04 13.42
CA THR A 66 13.25 11.34 13.16
C THR A 66 13.05 10.26 12.09
N GLU A 67 14.14 9.87 11.43
CA GLU A 67 14.11 8.79 10.44
C GLU A 67 13.79 7.43 11.06
N LEU A 68 13.92 7.30 12.38
CA LEU A 68 13.55 6.09 13.15
C LEU A 68 12.05 5.98 13.46
N GLY A 69 11.21 6.90 12.97
CA GLY A 69 9.77 6.89 13.26
C GLY A 69 9.42 7.39 14.67
N VAL A 70 10.35 8.06 15.35
CA VAL A 70 10.10 8.73 16.63
C VAL A 70 9.89 10.22 16.38
N LEU A 71 8.81 10.78 16.91
CA LEU A 71 8.54 12.20 17.01
C LEU A 71 9.09 12.73 18.34
N LEU A 72 10.10 13.58 18.26
CA LEU A 72 10.57 14.35 19.39
C LEU A 72 9.65 15.54 19.63
N ILE A 73 9.26 15.75 20.89
CA ILE A 73 8.47 16.92 21.29
C ILE A 73 9.09 17.54 22.53
N GLY A 74 9.54 18.79 22.40
CA GLY A 74 9.98 19.61 23.52
C GLY A 74 8.83 20.45 24.06
N THR A 75 8.52 20.30 25.34
CA THR A 75 7.61 21.20 26.06
C THR A 75 8.39 22.18 26.92
N GLU A 76 7.70 23.13 27.55
CA GLU A 76 8.30 24.01 28.57
C GLU A 76 8.92 23.26 29.77
N LYS A 77 8.60 21.98 29.96
CA LYS A 77 8.94 21.21 31.15
C LYS A 77 9.62 19.87 30.88
N SER A 78 9.39 19.27 29.71
CA SER A 78 9.85 17.91 29.41
C SER A 78 10.20 17.75 27.94
N LEU A 79 11.07 16.79 27.66
CA LEU A 79 11.29 16.25 26.32
C LEU A 79 10.62 14.88 26.22
N TYR A 80 9.91 14.65 25.12
CA TYR A 80 9.22 13.41 24.82
C TYR A 80 9.77 12.78 23.54
N GLY A 81 9.91 11.45 23.55
CA GLY A 81 9.98 10.64 22.35
C GLY A 81 8.67 9.88 22.19
N ILE A 82 7.95 10.15 21.11
CA ILE A 82 6.64 9.56 20.82
C ILE A 82 6.74 8.76 19.53
N GLU A 83 6.19 7.55 19.46
CA GLU A 83 6.10 6.80 18.20
C GLU A 83 5.17 7.54 17.23
N ALA A 84 5.67 7.88 16.04
CA ALA A 84 4.99 8.78 15.11
C ALA A 84 3.68 8.19 14.55
N GLU A 85 3.60 6.86 14.41
CA GLU A 85 2.45 6.16 13.84
C GLU A 85 1.30 6.01 14.85
N THR A 86 1.61 5.75 16.13
CA THR A 86 0.62 5.37 17.15
C THR A 86 0.33 6.49 18.15
N GLY A 87 1.27 7.43 18.33
CA GLY A 87 1.22 8.42 19.40
C GLY A 87 1.64 7.88 20.77
N GLU A 88 2.20 6.66 20.84
CA GLU A 88 2.68 6.07 22.08
C GLU A 88 3.90 6.83 22.63
N VAL A 89 3.88 7.19 23.91
CA VAL A 89 5.03 7.83 24.57
C VAL A 89 6.04 6.75 24.92
N LEU A 90 7.11 6.66 24.13
CA LEU A 90 8.20 5.70 24.33
C LEU A 90 9.05 6.07 25.54
N TRP A 91 9.34 7.36 25.70
CA TRP A 91 10.10 7.88 26.83
C TRP A 91 9.79 9.35 27.09
N ARG A 92 10.13 9.79 28.31
CA ARG A 92 10.01 11.18 28.74
C ARG A 92 11.17 11.56 29.66
N ARG A 93 11.79 12.70 29.39
CA ARG A 93 12.76 13.34 30.26
C ARG A 93 12.13 14.59 30.87
N LYS A 94 11.97 14.60 32.20
CA LYS A 94 11.44 15.75 32.95
C LYS A 94 12.55 16.78 33.19
N ASP A 95 12.13 18.01 33.48
CA ASP A 95 12.98 19.15 33.83
C ASP A 95 14.01 19.49 32.75
N ALA A 96 13.72 19.06 31.52
CA ALA A 96 14.50 19.40 30.33
C ALA A 96 13.98 20.72 29.77
N ARG A 97 14.67 21.83 30.11
CA ARG A 97 14.49 23.10 29.41
C ARG A 97 15.37 23.07 28.16
N LEU A 98 14.80 22.59 27.08
CA LEU A 98 15.46 22.54 25.78
C LEU A 98 14.80 23.51 24.81
N GLU A 99 15.62 24.12 23.98
CA GLU A 99 15.23 24.85 22.77
C GLU A 99 15.44 23.96 21.56
N GLU A 100 14.82 24.30 20.42
CA GLU A 100 15.00 23.54 19.18
C GLU A 100 16.48 23.48 18.75
N THR A 101 17.24 24.54 19.04
CA THR A 101 18.68 24.63 18.78
C THR A 101 19.54 23.73 19.66
N ASP A 102 18.98 23.22 20.77
CA ASP A 102 19.69 22.29 21.65
C ASP A 102 19.66 20.86 21.12
N ILE A 103 18.89 20.61 20.04
CA ILE A 103 18.79 19.30 19.40
C ILE A 103 19.51 19.33 18.07
N ALA A 104 20.47 18.43 17.90
CA ALA A 104 21.19 18.27 16.64
C ALA A 104 21.25 16.79 16.23
N PRO A 105 21.05 16.49 14.92
CA PRO A 105 21.36 15.18 14.39
C PRO A 105 22.87 14.93 14.49
N VAL A 106 23.26 13.79 15.05
CA VAL A 106 24.65 13.37 15.06
C VAL A 106 24.99 12.85 13.65
N PRO A 107 25.90 13.49 12.91
CA PRO A 107 26.19 13.11 11.53
C PRO A 107 26.63 11.64 11.42
N GLY A 108 25.97 10.89 10.54
CA GLY A 108 26.29 9.48 10.31
C GLY A 108 25.70 8.50 11.32
N THR A 109 24.82 8.94 12.22
CA THR A 109 24.06 8.06 13.12
C THR A 109 22.62 8.53 13.30
N ASP A 110 21.72 7.60 13.57
CA ASP A 110 20.31 7.89 13.86
C ASP A 110 20.07 8.40 15.31
N ILE A 111 21.10 8.91 15.98
CA ILE A 111 21.08 9.30 17.39
C ILE A 111 21.04 10.83 17.50
N LEU A 112 20.21 11.35 18.41
CA LEU A 112 20.06 12.78 18.71
C LEU A 112 20.60 13.08 20.12
N LEU A 113 21.31 14.21 20.28
CA LEU A 113 21.76 14.78 21.56
C LEU A 113 20.80 15.86 22.06
#